data_AF-A0A4Y8K3D5-F1
#
_entry.id   AF-A0A4Y8K3D5-F1
#
_cell.length_a   1.000
_cell.length_b   1.000
_cell.length_c   1.000
_cell.angle_alpha   90.00
_cell.angle_beta   90.00
_cell.angle_gamma   90.00
#
_symmetry.space_group_name_H-M   'P 1'
#
loop_
_entity.id
_entity.type
_entity.pdbx_description
1 polymer ?
#
loop_
_entity_poly.entity_id
_entity_poly.type
_entity_poly.pdbx_seq_one_letter_code
_entity_poly.pdbx_strand_id
1 'polypeptide(L)'
;MTDNGTQSEPIQDQHSQSDEAKVAGILAQEEADLAGHSEAQVLDALRERFAYVGHTVSEEALQDHARRIAGLDPNAFSSKTL
;
A
#
# COMPACT_ATOMS: atom_id res chain seq x y z
N MET A 1 46.57 15.22 -10.53
CA MET A 1 46.41 13.76 -10.58
C MET A 1 45.27 13.44 -9.64
N THR A 2 44.24 12.80 -10.18
CA THR A 2 42.94 12.55 -9.53
C THR A 2 42.91 11.08 -9.14
N ASP A 3 42.92 10.82 -7.84
CA ASP A 3 42.71 9.51 -7.21
C ASP A 3 42.14 9.80 -5.81
N ASN A 4 41.24 9.03 -5.21
CA ASN A 4 40.60 7.79 -5.59
C ASN A 4 39.22 7.80 -4.88
N GLY A 5 38.20 7.27 -5.55
CA GLY A 5 36.84 7.24 -5.03
C GLY A 5 36.72 6.25 -3.88
N THR A 6 36.81 6.74 -2.65
CA THR A 6 36.37 5.98 -1.48
C THR A 6 34.86 6.13 -1.38
N GLN A 7 34.12 5.31 -2.13
CA GLN A 7 32.73 5.01 -1.80
C GLN A 7 32.78 4.18 -0.51
N SER A 8 32.72 4.86 0.63
CA SER A 8 32.62 4.22 1.94
C SER A 8 31.28 3.50 2.03
N GLU A 9 31.32 2.21 1.72
CA GLU A 9 30.30 1.18 1.98
C GLU A 9 28.95 1.42 1.27
N PRO A 10 28.20 0.37 0.87
CA PRO A 10 26.81 0.58 0.52
C PRO A 10 26.14 1.16 1.76
N ILE A 11 25.49 2.32 1.64
CA ILE A 11 24.43 2.66 2.59
C ILE A 11 23.40 1.56 2.39
N GLN A 12 23.45 0.55 3.25
CA GLN A 12 22.36 -0.39 3.41
C GLN A 12 21.21 0.49 3.87
N ASP A 13 20.39 0.85 2.90
CA ASP A 13 19.16 1.58 3.06
C ASP A 13 18.31 0.77 4.05
N GLN A 14 18.47 1.08 5.33
CA GLN A 14 17.66 0.59 6.41
C GLN A 14 16.44 1.50 6.49
N HIS A 15 15.75 1.72 5.37
CA HIS A 15 14.32 1.94 5.42
C HIS A 15 13.67 0.61 5.83
N SER A 16 13.86 0.25 7.09
CA SER A 16 12.84 -0.45 7.86
C SER A 16 11.66 0.51 7.91
N GLN A 17 10.95 0.69 6.79
CA GLN A 17 9.59 1.19 6.81
C GLN A 17 8.92 0.31 7.86
N SER A 18 8.54 0.90 8.99
CA SER A 18 7.82 0.20 10.05
C SER A 18 6.68 -0.58 9.40
N ASP A 19 6.34 -1.77 9.90
CA ASP A 19 5.31 -2.60 9.27
C ASP A 19 4.01 -1.83 9.01
N GLU A 20 3.67 -0.88 9.88
CA GLU A 20 2.60 0.13 9.70
C GLU A 20 2.73 0.99 8.43
N ALA A 21 3.92 1.49 8.13
CA ALA A 21 4.19 2.30 6.94
C ALA A 21 4.18 1.45 5.66
N LYS A 22 4.52 0.15 5.75
CA LYS A 22 4.36 -0.80 4.63
C LYS A 22 2.89 -1.08 4.37
N VAL A 23 2.12 -1.35 5.43
CA VAL A 23 0.67 -1.59 5.37
C VAL A 23 -0.06 -0.37 4.78
N ALA A 24 0.26 0.84 5.25
CA ALA A 24 -0.31 2.07 4.71
C ALA A 24 0.02 2.28 3.22
N GLY A 25 1.25 1.95 2.81
CA GLY A 25 1.65 2.01 1.41
C GLY A 25 0.90 1.01 0.53
N ILE A 26 0.75 -0.23 0.99
CA ILE A 26 -0.02 -1.27 0.30
C ILE A 26 -1.49 -0.84 0.18
N LEU A 27 -2.10 -0.39 1.28
CA LEU A 27 -3.49 0.08 1.28
C LEU A 27 -3.67 1.18 0.24
N ALA A 28 -2.85 2.24 0.25
CA ALA A 28 -2.96 3.34 -0.69
C ALA A 28 -2.89 2.92 -2.17
N GLN A 29 -2.11 1.89 -2.50
CA GLN A 29 -2.05 1.33 -3.86
C GLN A 29 -3.34 0.57 -4.21
N GLU A 30 -3.83 -0.26 -3.29
CA GLU A 30 -5.07 -1.03 -3.48
C GLU A 30 -6.30 -0.11 -3.52
N GLU A 31 -6.33 1.01 -2.77
CA GLU A 31 -7.43 1.97 -2.85
C GLU A 31 -7.54 2.58 -4.26
N ALA A 32 -6.41 2.77 -4.95
CA ALA A 32 -6.39 3.34 -6.29
C ALA A 32 -6.73 2.30 -7.38
N ASP A 33 -6.26 1.06 -7.23
CA ASP A 33 -6.51 -0.02 -8.19
C ASP A 33 -7.95 -0.56 -8.10
N LEU A 34 -8.53 -0.56 -6.90
CA LEU A 34 -9.83 -1.16 -6.60
C LEU A 34 -10.95 -0.13 -6.40
N ALA A 35 -10.69 1.16 -6.63
CA ALA A 35 -11.72 2.20 -6.58
C ALA A 35 -12.87 1.84 -7.55
N GLY A 36 -14.11 1.84 -7.04
CA GLY A 36 -15.29 1.45 -7.83
C GLY A 36 -15.54 -0.06 -7.96
N HIS A 37 -14.71 -0.92 -7.35
CA HIS A 37 -14.99 -2.34 -7.19
C HIS A 37 -15.95 -2.59 -6.01
N SER A 38 -16.62 -3.75 -6.01
CA SER A 38 -17.49 -4.14 -4.89
C SER A 38 -16.70 -4.47 -3.63
N GLU A 39 -17.30 -4.25 -2.45
CA GLU A 39 -16.69 -4.58 -1.13
C GLU A 39 -16.12 -6.02 -1.09
N ALA A 40 -16.83 -6.98 -1.68
CA ALA A 40 -16.38 -8.37 -1.74
C ALA A 40 -15.11 -8.56 -2.60
N GLN A 41 -15.00 -7.86 -3.73
CA GLN A 41 -13.81 -7.89 -4.59
C GLN A 41 -12.63 -7.22 -3.92
N VAL A 42 -12.87 -6.10 -3.24
CA VAL A 42 -11.83 -5.40 -2.49
C VAL A 42 -11.30 -6.27 -1.35
N LEU A 43 -12.20 -6.92 -0.61
CA LEU A 43 -11.84 -7.79 0.50
C LEU A 43 -10.97 -8.97 0.05
N ASP A 44 -11.32 -9.59 -1.08
CA ASP A 44 -10.56 -10.71 -1.65
C ASP A 44 -9.13 -10.28 -2.05
N ALA A 45 -9.01 -9.14 -2.72
CA ALA A 45 -7.73 -8.56 -3.13
C ALA A 45 -6.85 -8.20 -1.91
N LEU A 46 -7.42 -7.58 -0.87
CA LEU A 46 -6.68 -7.28 0.35
C LEU A 46 -6.15 -8.57 1.03
N ARG A 47 -6.97 -9.62 1.12
CA ARG A 47 -6.52 -10.91 1.69
C ARG A 47 -5.36 -11.51 0.90
N GLU A 48 -5.46 -11.55 -0.42
CA GLU A 48 -4.40 -12.08 -1.28
C GLU A 48 -3.11 -11.26 -1.11
N ARG A 49 -3.23 -9.93 -1.11
CA ARG A 49 -2.09 -9.01 -1.00
C ARG A 49 -1.36 -9.16 0.33
N PHE A 50 -2.08 -9.17 1.45
CA PHE A 50 -1.48 -9.33 2.77
C PHE A 50 -0.86 -10.72 2.96
N ALA A 51 -1.48 -11.77 2.42
CA ALA A 51 -0.90 -13.11 2.39
C ALA A 51 0.39 -13.17 1.56
N TYR A 52 0.42 -12.51 0.40
CA TYR A 52 1.60 -12.45 -0.48
C TYR A 52 2.79 -11.76 0.19
N VAL A 53 2.57 -10.67 0.93
CA VAL A 53 3.64 -9.97 1.67
C VAL A 53 3.97 -10.62 3.02
N GLY A 54 3.27 -11.71 3.39
CA GLY A 54 3.48 -12.43 4.64
C GLY A 54 3.04 -11.65 5.89
N HIS A 55 2.13 -10.69 5.74
CA HIS A 55 1.66 -9.85 6.84
C HIS A 55 0.26 -10.30 7.28
N THR A 56 0.07 -10.53 8.58
CA THR A 56 -1.22 -10.95 9.12
C THR A 56 -2.01 -9.74 9.58
N VAL A 57 -3.14 -9.50 8.93
CA VAL A 57 -4.13 -8.48 9.33
C VAL A 57 -5.39 -9.18 9.78
N SER A 58 -6.01 -8.71 10.85
CA SER A 58 -7.28 -9.27 11.33
C SER A 58 -8.37 -9.14 10.28
N GLU A 59 -9.20 -10.17 10.15
CA GLU A 59 -10.33 -10.19 9.21
C GLU A 59 -11.29 -9.00 9.42
N GLU A 60 -11.51 -8.57 10.66
CA GLU A 60 -12.28 -7.36 10.98
C GLU A 60 -11.69 -6.08 10.37
N ALA A 61 -10.35 -5.94 10.40
CA ALA A 61 -9.66 -4.78 9.86
C ALA A 61 -9.67 -4.82 8.32
N LEU A 62 -9.55 -6.00 7.72
CA LEU A 62 -9.70 -6.17 6.28
C LEU A 62 -11.10 -5.78 5.79
N GLN A 63 -12.14 -6.15 6.54
CA GLN A 63 -13.52 -5.78 6.22
C GLN A 63 -13.76 -4.27 6.36
N ASP A 64 -13.19 -3.63 7.39
CA ASP A 64 -13.29 -2.18 7.56
C ASP A 64 -12.61 -1.44 6.39
N HIS A 65 -11.40 -1.87 6.02
CA HIS A 65 -10.68 -1.33 4.87
C HIS A 65 -11.41 -1.57 3.55
N ALA A 66 -11.96 -2.77 3.33
CA ALA A 66 -12.71 -3.09 2.12
C ALA A 66 -13.95 -2.22 1.96
N ARG A 67 -14.70 -2.00 3.05
CA ARG A 67 -15.86 -1.11 3.07
C ARG A 67 -15.46 0.33 2.77
N ARG A 68 -14.37 0.81 3.36
CA ARG A 68 -13.85 2.16 3.11
C ARG A 68 -13.51 2.36 1.63
N ILE A 69 -12.75 1.44 1.05
CA ILE A 69 -12.30 1.50 -0.36
C ILE A 69 -13.47 1.37 -1.33
N ALA A 70 -14.39 0.42 -1.11
CA ALA A 70 -15.57 0.24 -1.96
C ALA A 70 -16.55 1.43 -1.87
N GLY A 71 -16.51 2.18 -0.77
CA GLY A 71 -17.22 3.44 -0.59
C GLY A 71 -16.53 4.66 -1.22
N LEU A 72 -15.30 4.52 -1.73
CA LEU A 72 -14.62 5.59 -2.45
C LEU A 72 -15.28 5.75 -3.82
N ASP A 73 -15.83 6.94 -4.07
CA ASP A 73 -16.33 7.28 -5.39
C ASP A 73 -15.14 7.34 -6.36
N PRO A 74 -15.15 6.59 -7.48
CA PRO A 74 -14.04 6.62 -8.45
C PRO A 74 -13.81 8.03 -9.02
N ASN A 75 -14.81 8.93 -8.95
CA ASN A 75 -14.66 10.34 -9.35
C ASN A 75 -14.17 11.28 -8.24
N ALA A 76 -14.00 10.80 -6.99
CA ALA A 76 -13.47 11.62 -5.90
C ALA A 76 -12.00 12.01 -6.10
N PHE A 77 -11.20 11.16 -6.76
CA PHE A 77 -9.82 11.49 -7.13
C PHE A 77 -9.75 12.34 -8.41
N SER A 78 -10.74 12.23 -9.30
CA SER A 78 -10.76 12.94 -10.59
C SER A 78 -11.23 14.39 -10.50
N SER A 79 -11.68 14.86 -9.32
CA SER A 79 -12.22 16.21 -9.12
C SER A 79 -11.22 17.21 -8.49
N LYS A 80 -9.97 16.79 -8.20
CA LYS A 80 -8.90 17.71 -7.76
C LYS A 80 -8.02 18.13 -8.94
N THR A 81 -8.61 18.82 -9.90
CA THR A 81 -7.90 19.60 -10.92
C THR A 81 -8.67 20.90 -11.17
N LEU A 82 -8.58 21.84 -10.22
CA LEU A 82 -8.87 23.27 -10.42
C LEU A 82 -8.02 24.09 -9.45
#